data_AF-W9QZ76-F1
#
_entry.id   AF-W9QZ76-F1
#
_cell.length_a   1.000
_cell.length_b   1.000
_cell.length_c   1.000
_cell.angle_alpha   90.00
_cell.angle_beta   90.00
_cell.angle_gamma   90.00
#
_symmetry.space_group_name_H-M   'P 1'
#
loop_
_entity.id
_entity.type
_entity.pdbx_description
1 polymer ?
#
loop_
_entity_poly.entity_id
_entity_poly.type
_entity_poly.pdbx_seq_one_letter_code
_entity_poly.pdbx_strand_id
1 'polypeptide(L)'
;MAEDWLQEDKGIFERSLALLGPWGPNLVQRYTTARFCSYSTGEMLTGEESKLLTDYVYHTLAAKASGELCLKYIFSFGAFARMPLLQSASEWKVPTTFIYGYQDWMNYLGAQEARKHMKVPCEIIRVPQAGHFVFIDNPNGFHSAVFYACCRFISSNPENESIPEGLTSA
;
A
#
# COMPACT_ATOMS: atom_id res chain seq x y z
N MET A 1 -24.42 -27.08 3.65
CA MET A 1 -23.28 -27.90 4.12
C MET A 1 -21.91 -27.22 3.96
N ALA A 2 -21.58 -26.54 2.85
CA ALA A 2 -20.35 -25.73 2.78
C ALA A 2 -20.53 -24.29 3.36
N GLU A 3 -21.78 -23.81 3.41
CA GLU A 3 -22.12 -22.49 3.95
C GLU A 3 -22.10 -22.46 5.49
N ASP A 4 -22.51 -23.55 6.15
CA ASP A 4 -22.50 -23.67 7.62
C ASP A 4 -21.08 -23.60 8.21
N TRP A 5 -20.11 -24.28 7.58
CA TRP A 5 -18.71 -24.27 7.99
C TRP A 5 -18.05 -22.88 7.81
N LEU A 6 -18.47 -22.12 6.80
CA LEU A 6 -17.97 -20.76 6.54
C LEU A 6 -18.56 -19.72 7.50
N GLN A 7 -19.70 -20.01 8.14
CA GLN A 7 -20.30 -19.15 9.15
C GLN A 7 -19.74 -19.42 10.54
N GLU A 8 -19.40 -20.67 10.83
CA GLU A 8 -18.81 -21.11 12.10
C GLU A 8 -17.35 -20.61 12.26
N ASP A 9 -16.58 -20.62 11.17
CA ASP A 9 -15.18 -20.14 11.16
C ASP A 9 -15.07 -18.60 11.24
N LYS A 10 -16.08 -17.87 10.71
CA LYS A 10 -16.20 -16.41 10.87
C LYS A 10 -16.39 -16.00 12.34
N GLY A 11 -17.17 -16.78 13.09
CA GLY A 11 -17.41 -16.54 14.51
C GLY A 11 -16.20 -16.83 15.39
N ILE A 12 -15.32 -17.74 14.98
CA ILE A 12 -14.12 -18.13 15.74
C ILE A 12 -13.00 -17.11 15.58
N PHE A 13 -12.80 -16.55 14.39
CA PHE A 13 -11.76 -15.54 14.14
C PHE A 13 -12.10 -14.16 14.73
N GLU A 14 -13.35 -13.68 14.58
CA GLU A 14 -13.83 -12.45 15.22
C GLU A 14 -13.76 -12.55 16.75
N ARG A 15 -14.05 -13.73 17.31
CA ARG A 15 -13.93 -14.00 18.75
C ARG A 15 -12.49 -14.05 19.21
N SER A 16 -11.55 -14.54 18.41
CA SER A 16 -10.14 -14.72 18.81
C SER A 16 -9.40 -13.40 19.08
N LEU A 17 -9.68 -12.35 18.29
CA LEU A 17 -9.11 -11.01 18.53
C LEU A 17 -9.76 -10.29 19.72
N ALA A 18 -11.05 -10.52 19.95
CA ALA A 18 -11.73 -10.08 21.17
C ALA A 18 -11.32 -10.89 22.43
N LEU A 19 -10.90 -12.15 22.27
CA LEU A 19 -10.49 -13.08 23.34
C LEU A 19 -9.06 -12.85 23.85
N LEU A 20 -8.22 -12.08 23.16
CA LEU A 20 -6.91 -11.68 23.68
C LEU A 20 -6.98 -10.60 24.78
N GLY A 21 -8.17 -10.05 25.04
CA GLY A 21 -8.38 -9.13 26.15
C GLY A 21 -7.39 -7.94 26.13
N PRO A 22 -6.89 -7.48 27.29
CA PRO A 22 -6.03 -6.29 27.42
C PRO A 22 -4.71 -6.31 26.62
N TRP A 23 -4.35 -7.44 26.00
CA TRP A 23 -3.07 -7.67 25.33
C TRP A 23 -3.14 -7.49 23.81
N GLY A 24 -4.36 -7.44 23.24
CA GLY A 24 -4.60 -7.18 21.82
C GLY A 24 -3.98 -5.85 21.33
N PRO A 25 -4.17 -4.72 22.02
CA PRO A 25 -3.57 -3.45 21.65
C PRO A 25 -2.04 -3.48 21.61
N ASN A 26 -1.39 -4.15 22.57
CA ASN A 26 0.07 -4.26 22.62
C ASN A 26 0.64 -5.13 21.49
N LEU A 27 -0.06 -6.18 21.08
CA LEU A 27 0.37 -7.04 19.96
C LEU A 27 0.20 -6.33 18.62
N VAL A 28 -0.94 -5.64 18.43
CA VAL A 28 -1.19 -4.81 17.25
C VAL A 28 -0.21 -3.64 17.21
N GLN A 29 0.06 -2.97 18.32
CA GLN A 29 1.08 -1.92 18.40
C GLN A 29 2.44 -2.44 17.95
N ARG A 30 2.89 -3.60 18.44
CA ARG A 30 4.18 -4.18 18.02
C ARG A 30 4.20 -4.58 16.54
N TYR A 31 3.11 -5.13 16.01
CA TYR A 31 2.99 -5.45 14.58
C TYR A 31 2.98 -4.18 13.72
N THR A 32 2.20 -3.17 14.10
CA THR A 32 2.06 -1.89 13.40
C THR A 32 3.37 -1.10 13.45
N THR A 33 4.01 -0.97 14.61
CA THR A 33 5.34 -0.35 14.73
C THR A 33 6.37 -1.10 13.89
N ALA A 34 6.38 -2.43 13.89
CA ALA A 34 7.31 -3.21 13.06
C ALA A 34 7.03 -3.10 11.55
N ARG A 35 5.77 -2.93 11.14
CA ARG A 35 5.34 -2.91 9.74
C ARG A 35 5.35 -1.51 9.11
N PHE A 36 5.05 -0.48 9.91
CA PHE A 36 4.85 0.90 9.46
C PHE A 36 5.88 1.90 10.04
N CYS A 37 6.57 1.58 11.14
CA CYS A 37 7.55 2.50 11.75
C CYS A 37 8.99 1.98 11.75
N SER A 38 9.24 0.66 11.65
CA SER A 38 10.61 0.12 11.74
C SER A 38 11.39 0.16 10.41
N TYR A 39 10.72 0.49 9.30
CA TYR A 39 11.34 0.61 7.98
C TYR A 39 11.25 2.03 7.39
N SER A 40 10.71 2.99 8.15
CA SER A 40 10.65 4.39 7.75
C SER A 40 12.04 5.02 7.96
N THR A 41 12.75 5.25 6.87
CA THR A 41 13.98 6.08 6.88
C THR A 41 13.70 7.56 6.62
N GLY A 42 12.42 7.95 6.57
CA GLY A 42 11.93 9.32 6.39
C GLY A 42 11.44 9.97 7.68
N GLU A 43 10.35 10.75 7.59
CA GLU A 43 9.78 11.45 8.73
C GLU A 43 9.23 10.44 9.75
N MET A 44 9.80 10.42 10.95
CA MET A 44 9.28 9.58 12.03
C MET A 44 8.00 10.20 12.58
N LEU A 45 6.95 9.38 12.65
CA LEU A 45 5.71 9.76 13.33
C LEU A 45 6.01 10.20 14.75
N THR A 46 5.39 11.30 15.18
CA THR A 46 5.43 11.73 16.57
C THR A 46 4.82 10.67 17.49
N GLY A 47 5.10 10.75 18.79
CA GLY A 47 4.53 9.80 19.76
C GLY A 47 3.00 9.80 19.78
N GLU A 48 2.37 10.95 19.51
CA GLU A 48 0.92 11.08 19.41
C GLU A 48 0.39 10.46 18.11
N GLU A 49 0.99 10.77 16.96
CA GLU A 49 0.60 10.18 15.67
C GLU A 49 0.80 8.67 15.65
N SER A 50 1.88 8.16 16.24
CA SER A 50 2.11 6.73 16.37
C SER A 50 1.03 6.07 17.23
N LYS A 51 0.54 6.75 18.27
CA LYS A 51 -0.57 6.26 19.11
C LYS A 51 -1.88 6.26 18.33
N LEU A 52 -2.19 7.36 17.64
CA LEU A 52 -3.39 7.47 16.79
C LEU A 52 -3.40 6.43 15.69
N LEU A 53 -2.27 6.19 15.02
CA LEU A 53 -2.13 5.14 14.00
C LEU A 53 -2.36 3.75 14.62
N THR A 54 -1.81 3.51 15.81
CA THR A 54 -2.00 2.24 16.53
C THR A 54 -3.47 2.02 16.86
N ASP A 55 -4.15 3.04 17.41
CA ASP A 55 -5.56 2.97 17.78
C ASP A 55 -6.44 2.77 16.53
N TYR A 56 -6.14 3.47 15.43
CA TYR A 56 -6.82 3.30 14.15
C TYR A 56 -6.68 1.88 13.60
N VAL A 57 -5.45 1.33 13.58
CA VAL A 57 -5.21 -0.04 13.10
C VAL A 57 -5.88 -1.06 14.01
N TYR A 58 -5.82 -0.88 15.34
CA TYR A 58 -6.48 -1.76 16.29
C TYR A 58 -7.99 -1.81 16.07
N HIS A 59 -8.65 -0.65 15.98
CA HIS A 59 -10.09 -0.60 15.74
C HIS A 59 -10.48 -1.14 14.36
N THR A 60 -9.64 -0.97 13.34
CA THR A 60 -9.85 -1.56 12.02
C THR A 60 -9.79 -3.08 12.06
N LEU A 61 -8.84 -3.65 12.80
CA LEU A 61 -8.67 -5.10 12.94
C LEU A 61 -9.69 -5.75 13.89
N ALA A 62 -10.15 -5.02 14.91
CA ALA A 62 -11.16 -5.50 15.85
C ALA A 62 -12.58 -5.43 15.27
N ALA A 63 -12.80 -4.60 14.25
CA ALA A 63 -14.06 -4.54 13.53
C ALA A 63 -14.28 -5.80 12.69
N LYS A 64 -15.53 -6.00 12.24
CA LYS A 64 -15.91 -7.11 11.36
C LYS A 64 -15.02 -7.15 10.11
N ALA A 65 -14.44 -8.32 9.86
CA ALA A 65 -13.58 -8.57 8.71
C ALA A 65 -14.27 -8.16 7.40
N SER A 66 -13.57 -7.38 6.60
CA SER A 66 -14.06 -6.84 5.32
C SER A 66 -13.03 -7.09 4.22
N GLY A 67 -12.22 -6.09 3.87
CA GLY A 67 -11.26 -6.16 2.76
C GLY A 67 -10.18 -7.24 2.91
N GLU A 68 -9.78 -7.57 4.14
CA GLU A 68 -8.82 -8.64 4.42
C GLU A 68 -9.29 -10.03 3.95
N LEU A 69 -10.60 -10.27 3.90
CA LEU A 69 -11.16 -11.51 3.36
C LEU A 69 -10.89 -11.67 1.86
N CYS A 70 -10.63 -10.57 1.15
CA CYS A 70 -10.28 -10.59 -0.27
C CYS A 70 -8.86 -11.09 -0.51
N LEU A 71 -7.96 -10.96 0.48
CA LEU A 71 -6.55 -11.33 0.32
C LEU A 71 -6.38 -12.82 0.02
N LYS A 72 -7.22 -13.70 0.59
CA LYS A 72 -7.21 -15.14 0.28
C LYS A 72 -7.66 -15.47 -1.15
N TYR A 73 -8.32 -14.53 -1.83
CA TYR A 73 -8.75 -14.64 -3.23
C TYR A 73 -7.68 -14.10 -4.19
N ILE A 74 -7.03 -13.00 -3.82
CA ILE A 74 -6.01 -12.34 -4.62
C ILE A 74 -4.65 -13.06 -4.53
N PHE A 75 -4.31 -13.60 -3.36
CA PHE A 75 -3.03 -14.27 -3.12
C PHE A 75 -3.17 -15.79 -2.99
N SER A 76 -2.18 -16.51 -3.51
CA SER A 76 -1.91 -17.92 -3.22
C SER A 76 -0.99 -18.04 -1.99
N PHE A 77 -0.69 -19.28 -1.60
CA PHE A 77 0.19 -19.57 -0.46
C PHE A 77 1.51 -18.82 -0.59
N GLY A 78 1.98 -18.19 0.49
CA GLY A 78 3.20 -17.39 0.48
C GLY A 78 3.04 -15.95 -0.04
N ALA A 79 1.80 -15.44 -0.13
CA ALA A 79 1.49 -14.08 -0.60
C ALA A 79 1.86 -13.82 -2.07
N PHE A 80 1.92 -14.86 -2.90
CA PHE A 80 2.08 -14.71 -4.36
C PHE A 80 0.76 -14.32 -5.01
N ALA A 81 0.77 -13.36 -5.93
CA ALA A 81 -0.45 -12.96 -6.63
C ALA A 81 -0.96 -14.09 -7.54
N ARG A 82 -2.24 -14.45 -7.43
CA ARG A 82 -2.86 -15.45 -8.33
C ARG A 82 -2.99 -14.95 -9.76
N MET A 83 -3.32 -13.67 -9.91
CA MET A 83 -3.43 -12.99 -11.19
C MET A 83 -2.59 -11.71 -11.12
N PRO A 84 -1.28 -11.80 -11.41
CA PRO A 84 -0.39 -10.65 -11.37
C PRO A 84 -0.85 -9.58 -12.36
N LEU A 85 -0.86 -8.33 -11.91
CA LEU A 85 -1.23 -7.17 -12.74
C LEU A 85 -0.39 -7.06 -14.02
N LEU A 86 0.85 -7.57 -14.00
CA LEU A 86 1.73 -7.61 -15.17
C LEU A 86 1.09 -8.34 -16.37
N GLN A 87 0.31 -9.39 -16.14
CA GLN A 87 -0.30 -10.18 -17.22
C GLN A 87 -1.39 -9.42 -17.98
N SER A 88 -2.03 -8.44 -17.33
CA SER A 88 -3.07 -7.62 -17.94
C SER A 88 -2.59 -6.23 -18.38
N ALA A 89 -1.30 -5.91 -18.21
CA ALA A 89 -0.74 -4.59 -18.50
C ALA A 89 -1.02 -4.11 -19.94
N SER A 90 -1.07 -5.02 -20.91
CA SER A 90 -1.35 -4.70 -22.32
C SER A 90 -2.81 -4.33 -22.61
N GLU A 91 -3.71 -4.64 -21.69
CA GLU A 91 -5.15 -4.37 -21.78
C GLU A 91 -5.54 -3.06 -21.12
N TRP A 92 -4.62 -2.38 -20.43
CA TRP A 92 -4.90 -1.16 -19.70
C TRP A 92 -5.19 0.01 -20.65
N LYS A 93 -6.24 0.75 -20.31
CA LYS A 93 -6.78 1.85 -21.14
C LYS A 93 -6.59 3.23 -20.51
N VAL A 94 -6.18 3.28 -19.24
CA VAL A 94 -6.07 4.51 -18.46
C VAL A 94 -4.60 4.83 -18.24
N PRO A 95 -4.13 6.08 -18.47
CA PRO A 95 -2.78 6.49 -18.10
C PRO A 95 -2.51 6.14 -16.63
N THR A 96 -1.37 5.51 -16.37
CA THR A 96 -1.06 4.98 -15.03
C THR A 96 0.28 5.51 -14.57
N THR A 97 0.36 5.95 -13.33
CA THR A 97 1.64 6.29 -12.69
C THR A 97 1.85 5.37 -11.51
N PHE A 98 3.00 4.70 -11.49
CA PHE A 98 3.42 3.90 -10.35
C PHE A 98 4.30 4.74 -9.43
N ILE A 99 4.04 4.73 -8.14
CA ILE A 99 4.81 5.48 -7.13
C ILE A 99 5.39 4.47 -6.15
N TYR A 100 6.72 4.45 -6.02
CA TYR A 100 7.46 3.52 -5.15
C TYR A 100 8.38 4.27 -4.19
N GLY A 101 8.62 3.70 -3.02
CA GLY A 101 9.72 4.12 -2.17
C GLY A 101 11.08 3.66 -2.70
N TYR A 102 12.15 4.33 -2.29
CA TYR A 102 13.51 3.87 -2.58
C TYR A 102 13.85 2.55 -1.88
N GLN A 103 13.29 2.32 -0.69
CA GLN A 103 13.55 1.17 0.17
C GLN A 103 12.32 0.26 0.26
N ASP A 104 11.60 0.10 -0.85
CA ASP A 104 10.46 -0.81 -0.91
C ASP A 104 10.94 -2.27 -1.03
N TRP A 105 10.34 -3.15 -0.24
CA TRP A 105 10.53 -4.60 -0.34
C TRP A 105 9.91 -5.14 -1.64
N MET A 106 8.90 -4.45 -2.18
CA MET A 106 8.29 -4.71 -3.47
C MET A 106 9.06 -3.97 -4.57
N ASN A 107 9.63 -4.72 -5.50
CA ASN A 107 10.57 -4.17 -6.48
C ASN A 107 9.85 -3.42 -7.62
N TYR A 108 10.22 -2.15 -7.82
CA TYR A 108 9.74 -1.29 -8.91
C TYR A 108 10.03 -1.84 -10.32
N LEU A 109 10.97 -2.79 -10.45
CA LEU A 109 11.23 -3.49 -11.72
C LEU A 109 9.97 -4.16 -12.28
N GLY A 110 9.02 -4.57 -11.42
CA GLY A 110 7.73 -5.09 -11.87
C GLY A 110 6.91 -4.06 -12.67
N ALA A 111 6.96 -2.79 -12.27
CA ALA A 111 6.33 -1.69 -13.01
C ALA A 111 7.10 -1.34 -14.29
N GLN A 112 8.43 -1.41 -14.27
CA GLN A 112 9.23 -1.25 -15.50
C GLN A 112 8.89 -2.34 -16.52
N GLU A 113 8.71 -3.57 -16.07
CA GLU A 113 8.29 -4.65 -16.95
C GLU A 113 6.87 -4.42 -17.46
N ALA A 114 5.93 -4.01 -16.60
CA ALA A 114 4.56 -3.67 -17.02
C ALA A 114 4.55 -2.56 -18.08
N ARG A 115 5.34 -1.50 -17.88
CA ARG A 115 5.47 -0.37 -18.82
C ARG A 115 5.80 -0.81 -20.24
N LYS A 116 6.61 -1.86 -20.44
CA LYS A 116 6.96 -2.37 -21.77
C LYS A 116 5.76 -2.95 -22.53
N HIS A 117 4.77 -3.46 -21.80
CA HIS A 117 3.58 -4.08 -22.37
C HIS A 117 2.40 -3.11 -22.47
N MET A 118 2.46 -1.97 -21.79
CA MET A 118 1.40 -0.96 -21.76
C MET A 118 1.34 -0.12 -23.05
N LYS A 119 0.12 0.15 -23.51
CA LYS A 119 -0.14 1.03 -24.68
C LYS A 119 -0.50 2.46 -24.31
N VAL A 120 -0.60 2.73 -23.01
CA VAL A 120 -1.00 4.01 -22.43
C VAL A 120 0.20 4.67 -21.75
N PRO A 121 0.18 6.01 -21.57
CA PRO A 121 1.24 6.69 -20.84
C PRO A 121 1.45 6.05 -19.47
N CYS A 122 2.71 5.72 -19.18
CA CYS A 122 3.12 5.05 -17.97
C CYS A 122 4.38 5.72 -17.42
N GLU A 123 4.25 6.26 -16.21
CA GLU A 123 5.35 6.86 -15.45
C GLU A 123 5.64 6.02 -14.21
N ILE A 124 6.91 6.00 -13.79
CA ILE A 124 7.34 5.30 -12.59
C ILE A 124 8.14 6.31 -11.78
N ILE A 125 7.60 6.72 -10.64
CA ILE A 125 8.19 7.72 -9.76
C ILE A 125 8.71 7.01 -8.51
N ARG A 126 9.95 7.33 -8.13
CA ARG A 126 10.56 6.85 -6.89
C ARG A 126 10.71 8.00 -5.91
N VAL A 127 10.23 7.80 -4.69
CA VAL A 127 10.23 8.76 -3.59
C VAL A 127 11.38 8.43 -2.63
N PRO A 128 12.33 9.36 -2.39
CA PRO A 128 13.45 9.13 -1.49
C PRO A 128 12.98 9.04 -0.03
N GLN A 129 13.80 8.41 0.81
CA GLN A 129 13.54 8.23 2.25
C GLN A 129 12.18 7.58 2.54
N ALA A 130 11.72 6.71 1.63
CA ALA A 130 10.44 6.01 1.76
C ALA A 130 10.59 4.53 1.42
N GLY A 131 9.84 3.69 2.11
CA GLY A 131 9.66 2.27 1.86
C GLY A 131 8.34 1.98 1.15
N HIS A 132 7.66 0.91 1.55
CA HIS A 132 6.41 0.47 0.89
C HIS A 132 5.23 1.43 1.15
N PHE A 133 5.16 2.00 2.35
CA PHE A 133 4.10 2.92 2.73
C PHE A 133 4.55 4.36 2.52
N VAL A 134 4.76 4.71 1.25
CA VAL A 134 5.33 6.00 0.82
C VAL A 134 4.61 7.19 1.43
N PHE A 135 3.28 7.12 1.57
CA PHE A 135 2.44 8.16 2.15
C PHE A 135 2.62 8.35 3.66
N ILE A 136 3.15 7.34 4.37
CA ILE A 136 3.49 7.43 5.80
C ILE A 136 4.94 7.90 5.94
N ASP A 137 5.86 7.30 5.19
CA ASP A 137 7.30 7.51 5.36
C ASP A 137 7.77 8.89 4.86
N ASN A 138 7.17 9.39 3.77
CA ASN A 138 7.48 10.70 3.19
C ASN A 138 6.21 11.31 2.59
N PRO A 139 5.32 11.88 3.43
CA PRO A 139 4.04 12.42 2.98
C PRO A 139 4.21 13.56 1.98
N ASN A 140 5.20 14.42 2.19
CA ASN A 140 5.51 15.53 1.27
C ASN A 140 5.94 15.02 -0.11
N GLY A 141 6.88 14.08 -0.17
CA GLY A 141 7.34 13.47 -1.41
C GLY A 141 6.22 12.70 -2.13
N PHE A 142 5.38 11.98 -1.38
CA PHE A 142 4.20 11.32 -1.94
C PHE A 142 3.21 12.33 -2.53
N HIS A 143 2.87 13.39 -1.81
CA HIS A 143 1.96 14.43 -2.29
C HIS A 143 2.50 15.13 -3.54
N SER A 144 3.78 15.48 -3.58
CA SER A 144 4.41 16.05 -4.78
C SER A 144 4.36 15.09 -5.97
N ALA A 145 4.57 13.78 -5.75
CA ALA A 145 4.48 12.77 -6.81
C ALA A 145 3.06 12.63 -7.36
N VAL A 146 2.04 12.60 -6.48
CA VAL A 146 0.63 12.55 -6.89
C VAL A 146 0.23 13.81 -7.63
N PHE A 147 0.60 14.98 -7.12
CA PHE A 147 0.30 16.26 -7.75
C PHE A 147 0.88 16.33 -9.17
N TYR A 148 2.17 16.02 -9.32
CA TYR A 148 2.84 15.92 -10.62
C TYR A 148 2.14 14.94 -11.58
N ALA A 149 1.83 13.73 -11.09
CA ALA A 149 1.17 12.72 -11.89
C ALA A 149 -0.22 13.17 -12.39
N CYS A 150 -1.01 13.82 -11.53
CA CYS A 150 -2.32 14.34 -11.88
C CYS A 150 -2.25 15.53 -12.85
N CYS A 151 -1.40 16.52 -12.54
CA CYS A 151 -1.27 17.73 -13.35
C CYS A 151 -0.80 17.42 -14.79
N ARG A 152 0.07 16.43 -14.98
CA ARG A 152 0.48 15.97 -16.31
C ARG A 152 -0.69 15.50 -17.19
N PHE A 153 -1.80 15.02 -16.63
CA PHE A 153 -2.95 14.55 -17.42
C PHE A 153 -4.15 15.49 -17.39
N ILE A 154 -4.23 16.39 -16.39
CA ILE A 154 -5.36 17.31 -16.21
C ILE A 154 -5.03 18.71 -16.76
N SER A 155 -3.77 19.14 -16.70
CA SER A 155 -3.35 20.48 -17.13
C SER A 155 -3.27 20.61 -18.65
N SER A 156 -3.60 21.80 -19.17
CA SER A 156 -3.59 22.09 -20.61
C SER A 156 -2.20 22.14 -21.26
N ASN A 157 -1.11 22.15 -20.46
CA ASN A 157 0.29 22.20 -20.91
C ASN A 157 1.16 21.17 -20.16
N PRO A 158 1.10 19.88 -20.54
CA PRO A 158 1.73 18.79 -19.79
C PRO A 158 3.26 18.69 -19.97
N GLU A 159 3.86 19.42 -20.91
CA GLU A 159 5.30 19.39 -21.19
C GLU A 159 6.13 20.34 -20.32
N ASN A 160 5.49 21.24 -19.57
CA ASN A 160 6.19 22.25 -18.78
C ASN A 160 6.36 21.86 -17.31
N GLU A 161 5.84 20.70 -16.89
CA GLU A 161 6.02 20.20 -15.53
C GLU A 161 7.23 19.27 -15.47
N SER A 162 8.31 19.78 -14.89
CA SER A 162 9.46 18.99 -14.49
C SER A 162 9.12 18.17 -13.24
N ILE A 163 9.75 17.00 -13.10
CA ILE A 163 9.66 16.19 -11.89
C ILE A 163 10.07 17.07 -10.68
N PRO A 164 9.25 17.11 -9.60
CA PRO A 164 9.57 17.89 -8.41
C PRO A 164 10.92 17.51 -7.79
N GLU A 165 11.58 18.48 -7.16
CA GLU A 165 12.90 18.28 -6.54
C GLU A 165 12.89 17.10 -5.56
N GLY A 166 13.89 16.21 -5.69
CA GLY A 166 14.02 15.01 -4.85
C GLY A 166 13.31 13.76 -5.37
N LEU A 167 12.35 13.89 -6.29
CA LEU A 167 11.73 12.74 -6.95
C LEU A 167 12.55 12.29 -8.16
N THR A 168 12.57 10.98 -8.42
CA THR A 168 13.30 10.42 -9.57
C THR A 168 12.36 9.56 -10.41
N SER A 169 12.36 9.77 -11.74
CA SER A 169 11.69 8.86 -12.68
C SER A 169 12.58 7.65 -12.96
N ALA A 170 12.00 6.45 -12.97
CA ALA A 170 12.70 5.18 -13.11
C ALA A 170 12.32 4.41 -14.39
#